data_AF-A0A533R8D0-F1
#
_entry.id   AF-A0A533R8D0-F1
#
_cell.length_a   1.000
_cell.length_b   1.000
_cell.length_c   1.000
_cell.angle_alpha   90.00
_cell.angle_beta   90.00
_cell.angle_gamma   90.00
#
_symmetry.space_group_name_H-M   'P 1'
#
loop_
_entity.id
_entity.type
_entity.pdbx_description
1 polymer ?
#
loop_
_entity_poly.entity_id
_entity_poly.type
_entity_poly.pdbx_seq_one_letter_code
_entity_poly.pdbx_strand_id
1 'polypeptide(L)'
;MADSAEILRQIRILTEELGRVVEDERAAGGAETQARIEELAGECARVRAQHDEEQAARQALEHELEVAQSRIDTLVHKLKDARQAAAEAGEEAQRALRRQLEALQQECDEARAELETERTLRKQLEKRGAADELRAAESAAGGDGREVARLRGELEETFAAVVAERRAREGAEEELAEAHKLIAALEKTLKSRPAAEAPAAELRSLAEQLKAAEERAVLLQREALEQAAARAQAEQRVAELETALKTRPAARPEPAVAPVAAGTAPRPPADKA
;
A
#
# COMPACT_ATOMS: atom_id res chain seq x y z
N MET A 1 -35.07 114.56 -45.24
CA MET A 1 -33.74 114.02 -45.62
C MET A 1 -33.06 113.71 -44.30
N ALA A 2 -32.86 112.44 -43.97
CA ALA A 2 -32.18 112.09 -42.73
C ALA A 2 -30.78 112.72 -42.74
N ASP A 3 -30.38 113.31 -41.62
CA ASP A 3 -29.10 114.01 -41.49
C ASP A 3 -27.96 112.99 -41.63
N SER A 4 -27.02 113.23 -42.55
CA SER A 4 -25.96 112.26 -42.88
C SER A 4 -25.11 111.89 -41.65
N ALA A 5 -25.04 112.78 -40.66
CA ALA A 5 -24.35 112.53 -39.40
C ALA A 5 -25.05 111.45 -38.55
N GLU A 6 -26.38 111.38 -38.59
CA GLU A 6 -27.17 110.43 -37.82
C GLU A 6 -27.06 109.00 -38.40
N ILE A 7 -27.03 108.89 -39.73
CA ILE A 7 -26.78 107.64 -40.45
C ILE A 7 -25.39 107.09 -40.11
N LEU A 8 -24.35 107.93 -40.13
CA LEU A 8 -22.99 107.51 -39.77
C LEU A 8 -22.88 107.04 -38.31
N ARG A 9 -23.62 107.69 -37.40
CA ARG A 9 -23.68 107.29 -35.99
C ARG A 9 -24.33 105.92 -35.81
N GLN A 10 -25.44 105.67 -36.51
CA GLN A 10 -26.10 104.37 -36.50
C GLN A 10 -25.23 103.27 -37.10
N ILE A 11 -24.55 103.51 -38.23
CA ILE A 11 -23.61 102.54 -38.81
C ILE A 11 -22.52 102.17 -37.81
N ARG A 12 -21.96 103.16 -37.10
CA ARG A 12 -20.92 102.91 -36.10
C ARG A 12 -21.44 102.04 -34.95
N ILE A 13 -22.61 102.35 -34.40
CA ILE A 13 -23.22 101.57 -33.31
C ILE A 13 -23.49 100.12 -33.77
N LEU A 14 -24.09 99.94 -34.95
CA LEU A 14 -24.37 98.61 -35.49
C LEU A 14 -23.08 97.82 -35.77
N THR A 15 -22.00 98.48 -36.19
CA THR A 15 -20.70 97.84 -36.42
C THR A 15 -20.07 97.38 -35.10
N GLU A 16 -20.17 98.19 -34.04
CA GLU A 16 -19.68 97.84 -32.70
C GLU A 16 -20.52 96.70 -32.09
N GLU A 17 -21.85 96.72 -32.28
CA GLU A 17 -22.75 95.64 -31.84
C GLU A 17 -22.50 94.33 -32.60
N LEU A 18 -22.34 94.38 -33.94
CA LEU A 18 -21.95 93.22 -34.74
C LEU A 18 -20.60 92.66 -34.31
N GLY A 19 -19.62 93.53 -34.03
CA GLY A 19 -18.32 93.12 -33.51
C GLY A 19 -18.43 92.33 -32.21
N ARG A 20 -19.24 92.82 -31.26
CA ARG A 20 -19.49 92.12 -29.98
C ARG A 20 -20.19 90.79 -30.18
N VAL A 21 -21.24 90.73 -30.99
CA VAL A 21 -21.97 89.47 -31.25
C VAL A 21 -21.05 88.43 -31.88
N VAL A 22 -20.19 88.82 -32.83
CA VAL A 22 -19.23 87.89 -33.45
C VAL A 22 -18.16 87.43 -32.46
N GLU A 23 -17.67 88.29 -31.57
CA GLU A 23 -16.72 87.91 -30.53
C GLU A 23 -17.35 86.99 -29.48
N ASP A 24 -18.59 87.26 -29.06
CA ASP A 24 -19.34 86.44 -28.10
C ASP A 24 -19.65 85.05 -28.69
N GLU A 25 -20.09 84.97 -29.94
CA GLU A 25 -20.32 83.70 -30.63
C GLU A 25 -19.02 82.90 -30.82
N ARG A 26 -17.90 83.56 -31.14
CA ARG A 26 -16.59 82.91 -31.22
C ARG A 26 -16.11 82.40 -29.88
N ALA A 27 -16.30 83.18 -28.81
CA ALA A 27 -15.92 82.78 -27.46
C ALA A 27 -16.77 81.59 -26.97
N ALA A 28 -18.09 81.62 -27.23
CA ALA A 28 -19.00 80.55 -26.88
C ALA A 28 -18.69 79.25 -27.64
N GLY A 29 -18.53 79.32 -28.97
CA GLY A 29 -18.16 78.16 -29.79
C GLY A 29 -16.76 77.62 -29.45
N GLY A 30 -15.82 78.50 -29.13
CA GLY A 30 -14.49 78.11 -28.63
C GLY A 30 -14.54 77.39 -27.29
N ALA A 31 -15.35 77.86 -26.35
CA ALA A 31 -15.53 77.22 -25.05
C ALA A 31 -16.22 75.85 -25.15
N GLU A 32 -17.24 75.72 -26.01
CA GLU A 32 -17.94 74.44 -26.21
C GLU A 32 -17.04 73.39 -26.87
N THR A 33 -16.28 73.79 -27.90
CA THR A 33 -15.32 72.90 -28.56
C THR A 33 -14.19 72.49 -27.61
N GLN A 34 -13.68 73.42 -26.79
CA GLN A 34 -12.67 73.13 -25.77
C GLN A 34 -13.20 72.16 -24.71
N ALA A 35 -14.41 72.37 -24.19
CA ALA A 35 -15.04 71.47 -23.24
C ALA A 35 -15.22 70.06 -23.83
N ARG A 36 -15.61 69.95 -25.10
CA ARG A 36 -15.74 68.66 -25.78
C ARG A 36 -14.40 67.96 -25.98
N ILE A 37 -13.33 68.70 -26.26
CA ILE A 37 -11.97 68.15 -26.36
C ILE A 37 -11.52 67.60 -25.00
N GLU A 38 -11.77 68.32 -23.92
CA GLU A 38 -11.40 67.90 -22.56
C GLU A 38 -12.18 66.65 -22.10
N GLU A 39 -13.48 66.58 -22.41
CA GLU A 39 -14.31 65.40 -22.18
C GLU A 39 -13.77 64.18 -22.92
N LEU A 40 -13.55 64.31 -24.24
CA LEU A 40 -13.00 63.22 -25.07
C LEU A 40 -11.59 62.81 -24.64
N ALA A 41 -10.75 63.76 -24.23
CA ALA A 41 -9.43 63.47 -23.68
C ALA A 41 -9.53 62.68 -22.36
N GLY A 42 -10.48 63.04 -21.51
CA GLY A 42 -10.79 62.30 -20.28
C GLY A 42 -11.28 60.88 -20.54
N GLU A 43 -12.18 60.69 -21.52
CA GLU A 43 -12.64 59.37 -21.95
C GLU A 43 -11.49 58.53 -22.51
N CYS A 44 -10.65 59.12 -23.38
CA CYS A 44 -9.47 58.46 -23.93
C CYS A 44 -8.49 58.02 -22.83
N ALA A 45 -8.29 58.85 -21.81
CA ALA A 45 -7.44 58.51 -20.67
C ALA A 45 -8.00 57.33 -19.85
N ARG A 46 -9.32 57.30 -19.62
CA ARG A 46 -9.98 56.18 -18.92
C ARG A 46 -9.88 54.88 -19.70
N VAL A 47 -10.14 54.91 -21.01
CA VAL A 47 -10.05 53.72 -21.86
C VAL A 47 -8.62 53.17 -21.91
N ARG A 48 -7.61 54.05 -21.95
CA ARG A 48 -6.20 53.63 -21.86
C ARG A 48 -5.89 52.96 -20.52
N ALA A 49 -6.32 53.56 -19.41
CA ALA A 49 -6.12 52.97 -18.08
C ALA A 49 -6.79 51.58 -17.97
N GLN A 50 -8.02 51.44 -18.46
CA GLN A 50 -8.72 50.15 -18.49
C GLN A 50 -8.01 49.12 -19.36
N HIS A 51 -7.52 49.53 -20.53
CA HIS A 51 -6.76 48.65 -21.40
C HIS A 51 -5.44 48.20 -20.76
N ASP A 52 -4.74 49.10 -20.06
CA ASP A 52 -3.49 48.77 -19.37
C ASP A 52 -3.74 47.80 -18.21
N GLU A 53 -4.83 47.99 -17.44
CA GLU A 53 -5.28 47.06 -16.41
C GLU A 53 -5.64 45.68 -16.98
N GLU A 54 -6.38 45.64 -18.09
CA GLU A 54 -6.71 44.39 -18.79
C GLU A 54 -5.46 43.68 -19.33
N GLN A 55 -4.50 44.43 -19.88
CA GLN A 55 -3.24 43.87 -20.35
C GLN A 55 -2.41 43.28 -19.21
N ALA A 56 -2.33 43.97 -18.06
CA ALA A 56 -1.67 43.44 -16.88
C ALA A 56 -2.35 42.16 -16.37
N ALA A 57 -3.69 42.12 -16.36
CA ALA A 57 -4.44 40.93 -15.99
C ALA A 57 -4.20 39.76 -16.97
N ARG A 58 -4.12 40.03 -18.27
CA ARG A 58 -3.79 39.00 -19.28
C ARG A 58 -2.38 38.44 -19.08
N GLN A 59 -1.38 39.29 -18.86
CA GLN A 59 0.00 38.85 -18.60
C GLN A 59 0.10 38.01 -17.32
N ALA A 60 -0.65 38.37 -16.27
CA ALA A 60 -0.70 37.58 -15.05
C ALA A 60 -1.29 36.18 -15.29
N LEU A 61 -2.40 36.09 -16.04
CA LEU A 61 -3.01 34.82 -16.41
C LEU A 61 -2.12 33.97 -17.32
N GLU A 62 -1.41 34.58 -18.27
CA GLU A 62 -0.43 33.88 -19.12
C GLU A 62 0.69 33.27 -18.27
N HIS A 63 1.23 34.01 -17.31
CA HIS A 63 2.25 33.48 -16.40
C HIS A 63 1.71 32.33 -15.52
N GLU A 64 0.50 32.46 -14.98
CA GLU A 64 -0.14 31.38 -14.22
C GLU A 64 -0.36 30.12 -15.07
N LEU A 65 -0.73 30.28 -16.35
CA LEU A 65 -0.86 29.17 -17.30
C LEU A 65 0.49 28.49 -17.56
N GLU A 66 1.58 29.23 -17.76
CA GLU A 66 2.92 28.67 -17.92
C GLU A 66 3.37 27.89 -16.67
N VAL A 67 3.11 28.44 -15.48
CA VAL A 67 3.41 27.75 -14.21
C VAL A 67 2.57 26.49 -14.07
N ALA A 68 1.29 26.52 -14.43
CA ALA A 68 0.42 25.35 -14.41
C ALA A 68 0.88 24.27 -15.40
N GLN A 69 1.26 24.66 -16.62
CA GLN A 69 1.78 23.75 -17.65
C GLN A 69 3.08 23.07 -17.21
N SER A 70 4.06 23.84 -16.71
CA SER A 70 5.32 23.26 -16.22
C SER A 70 5.11 22.30 -15.03
N ARG A 71 4.13 22.58 -14.17
CA ARG A 71 3.72 21.66 -13.10
C ARG A 71 3.09 20.38 -13.64
N ILE A 72 2.22 20.48 -14.65
CA ILE A 72 1.61 19.33 -15.32
C ILE A 72 2.70 18.46 -15.94
N ASP A 73 3.65 19.03 -16.68
CA ASP A 73 4.74 18.29 -17.31
C ASP A 73 5.58 17.53 -16.28
N THR A 74 5.89 18.19 -15.15
CA THR A 74 6.59 17.57 -14.03
C THR A 74 5.82 16.38 -13.46
N LEU A 75 4.50 16.52 -13.28
CA LEU A 75 3.65 15.43 -12.76
C LEU A 75 3.53 14.28 -13.75
N VAL A 76 3.42 14.57 -15.05
CA VAL A 76 3.41 13.55 -16.12
C VAL A 76 4.71 12.77 -16.13
N HIS A 77 5.85 13.44 -15.97
CA HIS A 77 7.15 12.78 -15.89
C HIS A 77 7.22 11.85 -14.67
N LYS A 78 6.87 12.36 -13.47
CA LYS A 78 6.83 11.55 -12.24
C LYS A 78 5.90 10.34 -12.36
N LEU A 79 4.76 10.50 -13.02
CA LEU A 79 3.80 9.41 -13.23
C LEU A 79 4.33 8.36 -14.21
N LYS A 80 5.10 8.78 -15.23
CA LYS A 80 5.79 7.86 -16.13
C LYS A 80 6.84 7.05 -15.39
N ASP A 81 7.67 7.70 -14.56
CA ASP A 81 8.71 7.05 -13.77
C ASP A 81 8.09 6.06 -12.76
N ALA A 82 7.02 6.46 -12.07
CA ALA A 82 6.31 5.58 -11.15
C ALA A 82 5.70 4.35 -11.84
N ARG A 83 5.16 4.51 -13.05
CA ARG A 83 4.64 3.39 -13.86
C ARG A 83 5.76 2.43 -14.28
N GLN A 84 6.91 2.96 -14.67
CA GLN A 84 8.06 2.14 -15.03
C GLN A 84 8.58 1.37 -13.82
N ALA A 85 8.77 2.03 -12.67
CA ALA A 85 9.19 1.38 -11.44
C ALA A 85 8.20 0.28 -11.00
N ALA A 86 6.89 0.51 -11.15
CA ALA A 86 5.87 -0.50 -10.85
C ALA A 86 5.94 -1.70 -11.81
N ALA A 87 6.22 -1.47 -13.10
CA ALA A 87 6.40 -2.53 -14.08
C ALA A 87 7.64 -3.38 -13.74
N GLU A 88 8.78 -2.74 -13.44
CA GLU A 88 10.02 -3.40 -13.05
C GLU A 88 9.84 -4.24 -11.77
N ALA A 89 9.21 -3.67 -10.74
CA ALA A 89 8.89 -4.39 -9.50
C ALA A 89 7.93 -5.57 -9.75
N GLY A 90 6.97 -5.42 -10.65
CA GLY A 90 6.06 -6.50 -11.07
C GLY A 90 6.79 -7.65 -11.75
N GLU A 91 7.73 -7.34 -12.65
CA GLU A 91 8.55 -8.36 -13.31
C GLU A 91 9.47 -9.08 -12.32
N GLU A 92 10.08 -8.35 -11.38
CA GLU A 92 10.92 -8.93 -10.33
C GLU A 92 10.13 -9.86 -9.42
N ALA A 93 8.93 -9.44 -8.98
CA ALA A 93 8.04 -10.27 -8.17
C ALA A 93 7.63 -11.54 -8.93
N GLN A 94 7.29 -11.44 -10.22
CA GLN A 94 6.98 -12.62 -11.04
C GLN A 94 8.18 -13.56 -11.19
N ARG A 95 9.39 -13.02 -11.40
CA ARG A 95 10.62 -13.84 -11.46
C ARG A 95 10.89 -14.52 -10.12
N ALA A 96 10.72 -13.82 -9.00
CA ALA A 96 10.89 -14.38 -7.67
C ALA A 96 9.88 -15.51 -7.41
N LEU A 97 8.62 -15.31 -7.76
CA LEU A 97 7.57 -16.33 -7.63
C LEU A 97 7.87 -17.57 -8.48
N ARG A 98 8.32 -17.39 -9.73
CA ARG A 98 8.73 -18.52 -10.59
C ARG A 98 9.87 -19.32 -9.96
N ARG A 99 10.89 -18.65 -9.44
CA ARG A 99 12.01 -19.32 -8.75
C ARG A 99 11.54 -20.10 -7.52
N GLN A 100 10.61 -19.54 -6.74
CA GLN A 100 10.04 -20.23 -5.58
C GLN A 100 9.23 -21.47 -6.00
N LEU A 101 8.41 -21.36 -7.05
CA LEU A 101 7.65 -22.50 -7.56
C LEU A 101 8.57 -23.60 -8.12
N GLU A 102 9.64 -23.22 -8.84
CA GLU A 102 10.64 -24.16 -9.34
C GLU A 102 11.37 -24.87 -8.19
N ALA A 103 11.75 -24.16 -7.14
CA ALA A 103 12.38 -24.74 -5.95
C ALA A 103 11.44 -25.73 -5.23
N LEU A 104 10.19 -25.33 -4.98
CA LEU A 104 9.19 -26.22 -4.36
C LEU A 104 8.89 -27.44 -5.22
N GLN A 105 8.90 -27.29 -6.55
CA GLN A 105 8.71 -28.41 -7.45
C GLN A 105 9.89 -29.39 -7.40
N GLN A 106 11.13 -28.88 -7.32
CA GLN A 106 12.32 -29.69 -7.11
C GLN A 106 12.24 -30.47 -5.78
N GLU A 107 11.89 -29.80 -4.67
CA GLU A 107 11.70 -30.46 -3.37
C GLU A 107 10.63 -31.57 -3.43
N CYS A 108 9.52 -31.34 -4.15
CA CYS A 108 8.49 -32.35 -4.35
C CYS A 108 8.99 -33.56 -5.16
N ASP A 109 9.80 -33.32 -6.19
CA ASP A 109 10.36 -34.38 -7.02
C ASP A 109 11.44 -35.18 -6.28
N GLU A 110 12.25 -34.51 -5.45
CA GLU A 110 13.20 -35.15 -4.52
C GLU A 110 12.47 -36.03 -3.50
N ALA A 111 11.43 -35.51 -2.84
CA ALA A 111 10.63 -36.29 -1.89
C ALA A 111 9.95 -37.50 -2.54
N ARG A 112 9.52 -37.38 -3.81
CA ARG A 112 8.99 -38.52 -4.58
C ARG A 112 10.07 -39.57 -4.86
N ALA A 113 11.26 -39.14 -5.27
CA ALA A 113 12.38 -40.04 -5.50
C ALA A 113 12.76 -40.78 -4.21
N GLU A 114 12.86 -40.07 -3.08
CA GLU A 114 13.11 -40.67 -1.77
C GLU A 114 12.04 -41.69 -1.42
N LEU A 115 10.76 -41.36 -1.59
CA LEU A 115 9.65 -42.29 -1.32
C LEU A 115 9.67 -43.52 -2.23
N GLU A 116 10.11 -43.39 -3.48
CA GLU A 116 10.35 -44.54 -4.36
C GLU A 116 11.53 -45.40 -3.88
N THR A 117 12.63 -44.79 -3.44
CA THR A 117 13.75 -45.53 -2.85
C THR A 117 13.32 -46.27 -1.59
N GLU A 118 12.55 -45.66 -0.69
CA GLU A 118 11.99 -46.33 0.48
C GLU A 118 11.07 -47.49 0.09
N ARG A 119 10.20 -47.31 -0.91
CA ARG A 119 9.32 -48.39 -1.40
C ARG A 119 10.11 -49.56 -1.97
N THR A 120 11.18 -49.30 -2.73
CA THR A 120 12.03 -50.37 -3.26
C THR A 120 12.80 -51.09 -2.17
N LEU A 121 13.33 -50.36 -1.18
CA LEU A 121 13.96 -50.93 0.01
C LEU A 121 12.98 -51.78 0.82
N ARG A 122 11.75 -51.29 1.08
CA ARG A 122 10.70 -52.09 1.73
C ARG A 122 10.39 -53.37 0.96
N LYS A 123 10.21 -53.31 -0.37
CA LYS A 123 10.02 -54.52 -1.19
C LYS A 123 11.19 -55.49 -1.14
N GLN A 124 12.43 -54.98 -1.06
CA GLN A 124 13.62 -55.82 -0.91
C GLN A 124 13.69 -56.44 0.49
N LEU A 125 13.34 -55.68 1.52
CA LEU A 125 13.27 -56.13 2.91
C LEU A 125 12.12 -57.10 3.15
N GLU A 126 10.97 -56.95 2.50
CA GLU A 126 9.86 -57.92 2.53
C GLU A 126 10.28 -59.24 1.85
N LYS A 127 11.02 -59.17 0.75
CA LYS A 127 11.58 -60.36 0.07
C LYS A 127 12.67 -61.05 0.88
N ARG A 128 13.48 -60.30 1.63
CA ARG A 128 14.51 -60.84 2.54
C ARG A 128 13.91 -61.30 3.87
N GLY A 129 12.92 -60.58 4.39
CA GLY A 129 12.13 -60.93 5.56
C GLY A 129 11.35 -62.23 5.36
N ALA A 130 10.81 -62.48 4.16
CA ALA A 130 10.25 -63.79 3.82
C ALA A 130 11.29 -64.94 3.81
N ALA A 131 12.60 -64.63 3.70
CA ALA A 131 13.69 -65.60 3.82
C ALA A 131 14.25 -65.70 5.26
N ASP A 132 14.15 -64.63 6.05
CA ASP A 132 14.71 -64.51 7.41
C ASP A 132 13.66 -64.72 8.53
N GLU A 133 12.36 -64.70 8.22
CA GLU A 133 11.27 -65.10 9.14
C GLU A 133 11.34 -66.59 9.53
N LEU A 134 12.16 -67.38 8.81
CA LEU A 134 12.49 -68.75 9.19
C LEU A 134 13.71 -68.86 10.14
N ARG A 135 14.36 -67.73 10.51
CA ARG A 135 15.56 -67.72 11.39
C ARG A 135 15.58 -66.67 12.50
N ALA A 136 14.67 -65.71 12.55
CA ALA A 136 14.71 -64.60 13.53
C ALA A 136 13.64 -64.65 14.63
N ALA A 137 13.11 -65.83 14.97
CA ALA A 137 12.25 -65.99 16.16
C ALA A 137 13.02 -66.04 17.50
N GLU A 138 14.35 -65.95 17.48
CA GLU A 138 15.20 -65.97 18.68
C GLU A 138 16.25 -64.86 18.63
N SER A 139 15.89 -63.61 18.96
CA SER A 139 16.70 -62.72 19.83
C SER A 139 16.32 -61.24 19.72
N ALA A 140 16.35 -60.61 20.90
CA ALA A 140 16.46 -59.17 21.13
C ALA A 140 15.17 -58.34 21.06
N ALA A 141 14.24 -58.67 21.95
CA ALA A 141 13.53 -57.64 22.69
C ALA A 141 14.49 -57.05 23.75
N GLY A 142 14.77 -55.75 23.68
CA GLY A 142 15.48 -55.04 24.74
C GLY A 142 16.03 -53.68 24.29
N GLY A 143 15.32 -52.58 24.61
CA GLY A 143 15.84 -51.22 24.48
C GLY A 143 14.77 -50.13 24.41
N ASP A 144 14.43 -49.56 25.58
CA ASP A 144 13.78 -48.27 25.84
C ASP A 144 12.53 -47.81 25.06
N GLY A 145 11.39 -48.47 25.33
CA GLY A 145 10.07 -48.04 24.90
C GLY A 145 9.52 -46.77 25.56
N ARG A 146 10.15 -46.22 26.61
CA ARG A 146 9.66 -45.02 27.32
C ARG A 146 10.05 -43.71 26.65
N GLU A 147 11.27 -43.62 26.12
CA GLU A 147 11.76 -42.41 25.45
C GLU A 147 11.17 -42.28 24.03
N VAL A 148 10.99 -43.41 23.33
CA VAL A 148 10.28 -43.48 22.04
C VAL A 148 8.78 -43.17 22.19
N ALA A 149 8.13 -43.66 23.26
CA ALA A 149 6.74 -43.31 23.54
C ALA A 149 6.58 -41.82 23.90
N ARG A 150 7.55 -41.23 24.62
CA ARG A 150 7.56 -39.80 24.92
C ARG A 150 7.74 -38.95 23.66
N LEU A 151 8.72 -39.27 22.81
CA LEU A 151 8.96 -38.55 21.56
C LEU A 151 7.80 -38.72 20.56
N ARG A 152 7.12 -39.88 20.55
CA ARG A 152 5.86 -40.05 19.81
C ARG A 152 4.73 -39.18 20.37
N GLY A 153 4.60 -39.06 21.69
CA GLY A 153 3.62 -38.17 22.31
C GLY A 153 3.87 -36.69 22.00
N GLU A 154 5.13 -36.25 22.06
CA GLU A 154 5.54 -34.88 21.70
C GLU A 154 5.33 -34.61 20.20
N LEU A 155 5.53 -35.62 19.33
CA LEU A 155 5.23 -35.52 17.89
C LEU A 155 3.71 -35.47 17.61
N GLU A 156 2.91 -36.25 18.34
CA GLU A 156 1.44 -36.23 18.20
C GLU A 156 0.84 -34.91 18.69
N GLU A 157 1.34 -34.33 19.79
CA GLU A 157 0.92 -33.00 20.27
C GLU A 157 1.31 -31.88 19.30
N THR A 158 2.53 -31.92 18.74
CA THR A 158 2.96 -30.93 17.75
C THR A 158 2.17 -31.06 16.44
N PHE A 159 1.84 -32.28 16.01
CA PHE A 159 0.98 -32.51 14.85
C PHE A 159 -0.45 -31.99 15.08
N ALA A 160 -1.02 -32.21 16.27
CA ALA A 160 -2.33 -31.68 16.63
C ALA A 160 -2.34 -30.13 16.66
N ALA A 161 -1.27 -29.50 17.15
CA ALA A 161 -1.11 -28.04 17.14
C ALA A 161 -1.04 -27.48 15.70
N VAL A 162 -0.30 -28.13 14.80
CA VAL A 162 -0.21 -27.74 13.38
C VAL A 162 -1.56 -27.87 12.66
N VAL A 163 -2.35 -28.92 12.97
CA VAL A 163 -3.69 -29.10 12.39
C VAL A 163 -4.68 -28.05 12.91
N ALA A 164 -4.61 -27.68 14.20
CA ALA A 164 -5.43 -26.61 14.76
C ALA A 164 -5.07 -25.24 14.14
N GLU A 165 -3.77 -24.97 13.97
CA GLU A 165 -3.27 -23.75 13.31
C GLU A 165 -3.70 -23.68 11.83
N ARG A 166 -3.69 -24.81 11.12
CA ARG A 166 -4.19 -24.90 9.74
C ARG A 166 -5.66 -24.53 9.62
N ARG A 167 -6.52 -24.95 10.56
CA ARG A 167 -7.95 -24.59 10.55
C ARG A 167 -8.19 -23.12 10.89
N ALA A 168 -7.41 -22.56 11.82
CA ALA A 168 -7.45 -21.13 12.14
C ALA A 168 -7.05 -20.27 10.92
N ARG A 169 -6.06 -20.75 10.15
CA ARG A 169 -5.62 -20.13 8.89
C ARG A 169 -6.68 -20.17 7.80
N GLU A 170 -7.34 -21.31 7.59
CA GLU A 170 -8.42 -21.42 6.62
C GLU A 170 -9.53 -20.38 6.93
N GLY A 171 -9.83 -20.14 8.20
CA GLY A 171 -10.73 -19.05 8.63
C GLY A 171 -10.19 -17.64 8.36
N ALA A 172 -8.92 -17.36 8.68
CA ALA A 172 -8.32 -16.05 8.45
C ALA A 172 -8.14 -15.70 6.96
N GLU A 173 -7.84 -16.70 6.11
CA GLU A 173 -7.76 -16.52 4.65
C GLU A 173 -9.15 -16.26 4.04
N GLU A 174 -10.20 -16.90 4.56
CA GLU A 174 -11.59 -16.62 4.17
C GLU A 174 -12.02 -15.20 4.58
N GLU A 175 -11.70 -14.77 5.80
CA GLU A 175 -12.00 -13.40 6.28
C GLU A 175 -11.26 -12.33 5.48
N LEU A 176 -9.99 -12.57 5.12
CA LEU A 176 -9.21 -11.68 4.27
C LEU A 176 -9.78 -11.60 2.84
N ALA A 177 -10.24 -12.73 2.29
CA ALA A 177 -10.86 -12.78 0.97
C ALA A 177 -12.19 -12.01 0.93
N GLU A 178 -13.02 -12.12 1.98
CA GLU A 178 -14.25 -11.35 2.11
C GLU A 178 -13.98 -9.84 2.30
N ALA A 179 -12.97 -9.47 3.07
CA ALA A 179 -12.54 -8.07 3.20
C ALA A 179 -12.11 -7.47 1.84
N HIS A 180 -11.34 -8.22 1.04
CA HIS A 180 -10.95 -7.78 -0.30
C HIS A 180 -12.13 -7.66 -1.28
N LYS A 181 -13.14 -8.54 -1.19
CA LYS A 181 -14.37 -8.42 -2.00
C LYS A 181 -15.15 -7.15 -1.64
N LEU A 182 -15.25 -6.82 -0.35
CA LEU A 182 -15.89 -5.60 0.14
C LEU A 182 -15.17 -4.34 -0.37
N ILE A 183 -13.84 -4.30 -0.28
CA ILE A 183 -13.01 -3.20 -0.82
C ILE A 183 -13.26 -3.03 -2.31
N ALA A 184 -13.20 -4.11 -3.09
CA ALA A 184 -13.45 -4.06 -4.54
C ALA A 184 -14.87 -3.58 -4.88
N ALA A 185 -15.87 -3.96 -4.10
CA ALA A 185 -17.26 -3.50 -4.28
C ALA A 185 -17.42 -2.01 -3.96
N LEU A 186 -16.81 -1.53 -2.87
CA LEU A 186 -16.83 -0.12 -2.46
C LEU A 186 -16.05 0.77 -3.44
N GLU A 187 -14.88 0.33 -3.90
CA GLU A 187 -14.13 1.05 -4.93
C GLU A 187 -14.91 1.15 -6.25
N LYS A 188 -15.56 0.05 -6.67
CA LYS A 188 -16.34 0.02 -7.90
C LYS A 188 -17.52 0.98 -7.82
N THR A 189 -18.22 1.01 -6.68
CA THR A 189 -19.34 1.95 -6.46
C THR A 189 -18.89 3.40 -6.41
N LEU A 190 -17.73 3.70 -5.81
CA LEU A 190 -17.13 5.04 -5.83
C LEU A 190 -16.67 5.47 -7.23
N LYS A 191 -16.14 4.55 -8.04
CA LYS A 191 -15.66 4.83 -9.41
C LYS A 191 -16.80 4.96 -10.44
N SER A 192 -17.91 4.24 -10.26
CA SER A 192 -19.02 4.20 -11.22
C SER A 192 -20.07 5.30 -11.01
N ARG A 193 -20.05 6.01 -9.87
CA ARG A 193 -21.07 7.02 -9.53
C ARG A 193 -20.55 8.41 -9.90
N PRO A 194 -21.21 9.16 -10.82
CA PRO A 194 -20.76 10.50 -11.17
C PRO A 194 -20.90 11.43 -9.97
N ALA A 195 -19.85 12.22 -9.69
CA ALA A 195 -19.76 13.13 -8.54
C ALA A 195 -20.89 14.18 -8.46
N ALA A 196 -21.68 14.34 -9.53
CA ALA A 196 -22.81 15.24 -9.62
C ALA A 196 -24.14 14.68 -9.06
N GLU A 197 -24.25 13.36 -8.82
CA GLU A 197 -25.53 12.70 -8.47
C GLU A 197 -25.61 12.17 -7.03
N ALA A 198 -24.52 12.16 -6.27
CA ALA A 198 -24.50 11.64 -4.90
C ALA A 198 -24.35 12.78 -3.87
N PRO A 199 -25.20 12.83 -2.82
CA PRO A 199 -25.05 13.83 -1.77
C PRO A 199 -23.69 13.64 -1.07
N ALA A 200 -22.97 14.74 -0.83
CA ALA A 200 -21.60 14.73 -0.29
C ALA A 200 -21.46 13.94 1.04
N ALA A 201 -22.54 13.80 1.81
CA ALA A 201 -22.59 12.98 3.02
C ALA A 201 -22.51 11.46 2.74
N GLU A 202 -23.12 10.97 1.67
CA GLU A 202 -23.03 9.56 1.28
C GLU A 202 -21.63 9.20 0.76
N LEU A 203 -21.01 10.09 0.00
CA LEU A 203 -19.64 9.88 -0.50
C LEU A 203 -18.61 9.86 0.64
N ARG A 204 -18.80 10.69 1.67
CA ARG A 204 -17.95 10.67 2.88
C ARG A 204 -18.14 9.38 3.67
N SER A 205 -19.37 8.94 3.86
CA SER A 205 -19.69 7.67 4.55
C SER A 205 -19.06 6.46 3.84
N LEU A 206 -19.15 6.39 2.51
CA LEU A 206 -18.52 5.32 1.72
C LEU A 206 -16.99 5.37 1.77
N ALA A 207 -16.39 6.57 1.78
CA ALA A 207 -14.94 6.72 1.93
C ALA A 207 -14.45 6.31 3.33
N GLU A 208 -15.21 6.61 4.39
CA GLU A 208 -14.92 6.16 5.76
C GLU A 208 -15.05 4.64 5.89
N GLN A 209 -16.06 4.03 5.26
CA GLN A 209 -16.23 2.57 5.23
C GLN A 209 -15.11 1.87 4.46
N LEU A 210 -14.67 2.45 3.34
CA LEU A 210 -13.53 1.93 2.57
C LEU A 210 -12.25 1.97 3.41
N LYS A 211 -11.97 3.10 4.06
CA LYS A 211 -10.79 3.24 4.92
C LYS A 211 -10.80 2.25 6.10
N ALA A 212 -11.96 2.06 6.74
CA ALA A 212 -12.10 1.09 7.82
C ALA A 212 -11.92 -0.37 7.35
N ALA A 213 -12.36 -0.68 6.12
CA ALA A 213 -12.16 -2.00 5.53
C ALA A 213 -10.68 -2.24 5.15
N GLU A 214 -10.00 -1.23 4.62
CA GLU A 214 -8.56 -1.26 4.33
C GLU A 214 -7.73 -1.45 5.61
N GLU A 215 -8.04 -0.72 6.68
CA GLU A 215 -7.36 -0.86 7.98
C GLU A 215 -7.55 -2.27 8.58
N ARG A 216 -8.75 -2.86 8.46
CA ARG A 216 -9.00 -4.25 8.85
C ARG A 216 -8.22 -5.26 8.00
N ALA A 217 -8.17 -5.07 6.68
CA ALA A 217 -7.42 -5.96 5.80
C ALA A 217 -5.91 -5.93 6.13
N VAL A 218 -5.36 -4.75 6.43
CA VAL A 218 -3.95 -4.59 6.85
C VAL A 218 -3.67 -5.30 8.17
N LEU A 219 -4.58 -5.21 9.15
CA LEU A 219 -4.44 -5.91 10.44
C LEU A 219 -4.47 -7.43 10.24
N LEU A 220 -5.45 -7.96 9.50
CA LEU A 220 -5.56 -9.39 9.20
C LEU A 220 -4.33 -9.90 8.43
N GLN A 221 -3.80 -9.12 7.49
CA GLN A 221 -2.62 -9.48 6.75
C GLN A 221 -1.36 -9.49 7.63
N ARG A 222 -1.26 -8.56 8.59
CA ARG A 222 -0.17 -8.54 9.57
C ARG A 222 -0.25 -9.73 10.52
N GLU A 223 -1.44 -10.06 11.03
CA GLU A 223 -1.66 -11.23 11.87
C GLU A 223 -1.33 -12.53 11.12
N ALA A 224 -1.70 -12.63 9.83
CA ALA A 224 -1.34 -13.77 8.99
C ALA A 224 0.18 -13.90 8.78
N LEU A 225 0.91 -12.77 8.64
CA LEU A 225 2.37 -12.77 8.53
C LEU A 225 3.05 -13.16 9.85
N GLU A 226 2.54 -12.70 10.98
CA GLU A 226 3.06 -13.05 12.31
C GLU A 226 2.84 -14.55 12.62
N GLN A 227 1.67 -15.10 12.25
CA GLN A 227 1.38 -16.53 12.34
C GLN A 227 2.28 -17.35 11.39
N ALA A 228 2.49 -16.89 10.15
CA ALA A 228 3.39 -17.57 9.22
C ALA A 228 4.85 -17.61 9.72
N ALA A 229 5.31 -16.56 10.39
CA ALA A 229 6.63 -16.52 11.01
C ALA A 229 6.75 -17.47 12.22
N ALA A 230 5.72 -17.55 13.06
CA ALA A 230 5.66 -18.49 14.17
C ALA A 230 5.67 -19.95 13.68
N ARG A 231 4.96 -20.23 12.58
CA ARG A 231 4.96 -21.54 11.93
C ARG A 231 6.32 -21.93 11.35
N ALA A 232 7.01 -21.01 10.67
CA ALA A 232 8.35 -21.28 10.15
C ALA A 232 9.32 -21.68 11.29
N GLN A 233 9.19 -21.06 12.47
CA GLN A 233 9.96 -21.44 13.66
C GLN A 233 9.54 -22.80 14.23
N ALA A 234 8.25 -23.12 14.22
CA ALA A 234 7.75 -24.42 14.68
C ALA A 234 8.19 -25.56 13.73
N GLU A 235 8.12 -25.36 12.42
CA GLU A 235 8.57 -26.32 11.41
C GLU A 235 10.09 -26.55 11.47
N GLN A 236 10.87 -25.50 11.71
CA GLN A 236 12.32 -25.64 11.98
C GLN A 236 12.59 -26.50 13.22
N ARG A 237 11.85 -26.29 14.32
CA ARG A 237 12.00 -27.10 15.54
C ARG A 237 11.61 -28.57 15.31
N VAL A 238 10.56 -28.84 14.54
CA VAL A 238 10.18 -30.21 14.18
C VAL A 238 11.28 -30.85 13.34
N ALA A 239 11.83 -30.15 12.34
CA ALA A 239 12.94 -30.65 11.52
C ALA A 239 14.22 -30.90 12.34
N GLU A 240 14.55 -30.04 13.31
CA GLU A 240 15.66 -30.21 14.26
C GLU A 240 15.46 -31.45 15.16
N LEU A 241 14.25 -31.68 15.66
CA LEU A 241 13.92 -32.85 16.48
C LEU A 241 13.96 -34.15 15.66
N GLU A 242 13.46 -34.13 14.42
CA GLU A 242 13.51 -35.26 13.49
C GLU A 242 14.95 -35.62 13.09
N THR A 243 15.81 -34.62 12.87
CA THR A 243 17.23 -34.84 12.58
C THR A 243 17.96 -35.37 13.81
N ALA A 244 17.73 -34.81 15.00
CA ALA A 244 18.29 -35.32 16.25
C ALA A 244 17.91 -36.79 16.53
N LEU A 245 16.67 -37.17 16.22
CA LEU A 245 16.18 -38.56 16.28
C LEU A 245 16.91 -39.48 15.28
N LYS A 246 17.19 -39.00 14.07
CA LYS A 246 17.87 -39.77 13.01
C LYS A 246 19.39 -39.90 13.23
N THR A 247 20.03 -38.92 13.87
CA THR A 247 21.50 -38.89 14.05
C THR A 247 22.00 -39.48 15.37
N ARG A 248 21.14 -40.11 16.19
CA ARG A 248 21.58 -40.70 17.47
C ARG A 248 22.61 -41.81 17.20
N PRO A 249 23.86 -41.70 17.66
CA PRO A 249 24.78 -42.84 17.62
C PRO A 249 24.22 -43.93 18.53
N ALA A 250 24.23 -45.18 18.05
CA ALA A 250 23.92 -46.34 18.88
C ALA A 250 24.80 -46.28 20.14
N ALA A 251 24.18 -45.98 21.28
CA ALA A 251 24.90 -45.94 22.55
C ALA A 251 25.56 -47.31 22.74
N ARG A 252 26.90 -47.32 22.87
CA ARG A 252 27.60 -48.52 23.32
C ARG A 252 27.00 -48.94 24.66
N PRO A 253 26.68 -50.23 24.87
CA PRO A 253 26.21 -50.68 26.16
C PRO A 253 27.31 -50.38 27.19
N GLU A 254 26.98 -49.59 28.21
CA GLU A 254 27.86 -49.40 29.37
C GLU A 254 28.10 -50.77 30.04
N PRO A 255 29.34 -51.07 30.48
CA PRO A 255 29.61 -52.31 31.20
C PRO A 255 28.89 -52.27 32.55
N ALA A 256 28.16 -53.35 32.84
CA ALA A 256 27.48 -53.58 34.10
C ALA A 256 28.43 -53.33 35.29
N VAL A 257 28.13 -52.30 36.09
CA VAL A 257 28.78 -52.08 37.37
C VAL A 257 28.24 -53.14 38.34
N ALA A 258 29.13 -54.02 38.80
CA ALA A 258 28.84 -55.03 39.80
C ALA A 258 28.37 -54.42 41.12
N PRO A 259 27.47 -55.07 41.88
CA PRO A 259 26.94 -54.53 43.14
C PRO A 259 28.04 -54.51 44.21
N VAL A 260 28.40 -53.33 44.68
CA VAL A 260 29.27 -53.16 45.85
C VAL A 260 28.45 -53.42 47.11
N ALA A 261 29.02 -54.27 47.97
CA ALA A 261 28.45 -54.80 49.20
C ALA A 261 27.92 -53.72 50.16
N ALA A 262 26.81 -54.06 50.81
CA ALA A 262 26.17 -53.31 51.88
C ALA A 262 27.11 -53.10 53.08
N GLY A 263 27.50 -51.84 53.31
CA GLY A 263 28.14 -51.36 54.53
C GLY A 263 27.10 -50.71 55.45
N THR A 264 26.74 -51.44 56.51
CA THR A 264 26.17 -51.03 57.80
C THR A 264 26.00 -49.53 58.09
N ALA A 265 24.75 -49.10 58.32
CA ALA A 265 24.41 -47.87 59.03
C ALA A 265 24.18 -48.15 60.54
N PRO A 266 24.73 -47.34 61.47
CA PRO A 266 24.55 -47.54 62.91
C PRO A 266 23.24 -46.92 63.45
N ARG A 267 22.74 -47.56 64.52
CA ARG A 267 21.55 -47.23 65.34
C ARG A 267 21.56 -45.81 65.93
N PRO A 268 20.38 -45.21 66.21
CA PRO A 268 20.26 -43.90 66.85
C PRO A 268 20.51 -43.97 68.38
N PRO A 269 20.93 -42.86 69.02
CA PRO A 269 21.09 -42.80 70.47
C PRO A 269 19.74 -42.73 71.16
N ALA A 270 19.67 -43.40 72.31
CA ALA A 270 18.55 -43.40 73.23
C ALA A 270 18.63 -42.18 74.16
N ASP A 271 17.59 -41.36 74.17
CA ASP A 271 17.33 -40.44 75.28
C ASP A 271 16.80 -41.22 76.48
N LYS A 272 17.47 -41.06 77.62
CA LYS A 272 16.93 -41.31 78.95
C LYS A 272 17.01 -40.00 79.74
N ALA A 273 15.96 -39.79 80.51
CA ALA A 273 15.78 -38.95 81.71
C ALA A 273 17.06 -38.34 82.33
#